data_AF-A0A649UF35-F1
#
_entry.id   AF-A0A649UF35-F1
#
_cell.length_a   1.000
_cell.length_b   1.000
_cell.length_c   1.000
_cell.angle_alpha   90.00
_cell.angle_beta   90.00
_cell.angle_gamma   90.00
#
_symmetry.space_group_name_H-M   'P 1'
#
loop_
_entity.id
_entity.type
_entity.pdbx_description
1 polymer ?
#
loop_
_entity_poly.entity_id
_entity_poly.type
_entity_poly.pdbx_seq_one_letter_code
_entity_poly.pdbx_strand_id
1 'polypeptide(L)'
;PFSLLNMWWFMVVYLMLGMFYYLHTFWFFGYYSMVSYSFGGDILSMCMIFLSFWIVSLMIVASYGVYRSGNCSSEFLVVNVFLLFFLVLTFSTSNLFLFYLFFESSLIPTLFLIFGWGYQPE
;
A
#
# COMPACT_ATOMS: atom_id res chain seq x y z
N PRO A 1 -13.18 -1.46 5.93
CA PRO A 1 -14.08 -1.15 7.07
C PRO A 1 -13.36 -0.47 8.23
N PHE A 2 -12.20 -0.97 8.68
CA PHE A 2 -11.44 -0.37 9.80
C PHE A 2 -10.98 1.08 9.53
N SER A 3 -10.62 1.38 8.28
CA SER A 3 -10.28 2.74 7.84
C SER A 3 -11.46 3.71 7.96
N LEU A 4 -12.68 3.27 7.64
CA LEU A 4 -13.91 4.08 7.73
C LEU A 4 -14.38 4.29 9.17
N LEU A 5 -14.12 3.32 10.06
CA LEU A 5 -14.48 3.39 11.47
C LEU A 5 -13.46 4.14 12.34
N ASN A 6 -12.41 4.73 11.74
CA ASN A 6 -11.34 5.46 12.44
C ASN A 6 -10.57 4.63 13.49
N MET A 7 -10.52 3.31 13.32
CA MET A 7 -9.80 2.42 14.22
C MET A 7 -8.32 2.34 13.84
N TRP A 8 -7.60 3.44 14.10
CA TRP A 8 -6.22 3.70 13.66
C TRP A 8 -5.23 2.57 14.00
N TRP A 9 -5.14 2.20 15.27
CA TRP A 9 -4.24 1.14 15.73
C TRP A 9 -4.61 -0.24 15.18
N PHE A 10 -5.90 -0.55 15.13
CA PHE A 10 -6.37 -1.82 14.56
C PHE A 10 -6.03 -1.93 13.08
N MET A 11 -6.04 -0.82 12.34
CA MET A 11 -5.63 -0.81 10.94
C MET A 11 -4.14 -1.12 10.78
N VAL A 12 -3.27 -0.53 11.61
CA VAL A 12 -1.83 -0.84 11.59
C VAL A 12 -1.59 -2.31 11.88
N VAL A 13 -2.23 -2.86 12.93
CA VAL A 13 -2.12 -4.29 13.26
C VAL A 13 -2.62 -5.16 12.12
N TYR A 14 -3.74 -4.80 11.48
CA TYR A 14 -4.26 -5.54 10.33
C TYR A 14 -3.30 -5.54 9.13
N LEU A 15 -2.67 -4.41 8.81
CA LEU A 15 -1.67 -4.32 7.74
C LEU A 15 -0.43 -5.18 8.05
N MET A 16 0.02 -5.17 9.30
CA MET A 16 1.14 -6.00 9.75
C MET A 16 0.78 -7.50 9.72
N LEU A 17 -0.44 -7.89 10.05
CA LEU A 17 -0.89 -9.28 9.93
C LEU A 17 -1.02 -9.70 8.45
N GLY A 18 -1.53 -8.81 7.59
CA GLY A 18 -1.59 -9.04 6.15
C GLY A 18 -0.22 -9.30 5.53
N MET A 19 0.82 -8.67 6.07
CA MET A 19 2.21 -8.90 5.69
C MET A 19 2.73 -10.28 6.00
N PHE A 20 2.52 -10.74 7.24
CA PHE A 20 2.91 -12.09 7.62
C PHE A 20 2.12 -13.14 6.83
N TYR A 21 0.83 -12.86 6.56
CA TYR A 21 0.03 -13.70 5.69
C TYR A 21 0.61 -13.78 4.27
N TYR A 22 0.98 -12.64 3.68
CA TYR A 22 1.60 -12.57 2.36
C TYR A 22 2.88 -13.41 2.29
N LEU A 23 3.78 -13.25 3.25
CA LEU A 23 5.02 -14.05 3.32
C LEU A 23 4.75 -15.55 3.42
N HIS A 24 3.70 -15.96 4.12
CA HIS A 24 3.36 -17.38 4.26
C HIS A 24 2.74 -17.95 2.97
N THR A 25 1.95 -17.16 2.25
CA THR A 25 1.29 -17.63 1.02
C THR A 25 2.25 -17.78 -0.15
N PHE A 26 3.29 -16.95 -0.22
CA PHE A 26 4.19 -16.92 -1.35
C PHE A 26 5.48 -17.65 -1.07
N TRP A 27 5.68 -18.73 -1.81
CA TRP A 27 6.91 -19.49 -1.74
C TRP A 27 7.94 -18.76 -2.58
N PHE A 28 9.07 -18.39 -1.97
CA PHE A 28 10.22 -17.79 -2.65
C PHE A 28 10.93 -18.83 -3.52
N PHE A 29 10.26 -19.27 -4.58
CA PHE A 29 10.90 -20.06 -5.62
C PHE A 29 11.68 -19.13 -6.54
N GLY A 30 12.82 -19.60 -7.05
CA GLY A 30 13.67 -18.85 -7.99
C GLY A 30 13.07 -18.57 -9.36
N TYR A 31 11.85 -19.02 -9.61
CA TYR A 31 11.18 -18.95 -10.91
C TYR A 31 9.93 -18.08 -10.84
N TYR A 32 9.60 -17.46 -11.97
CA TYR A 32 8.34 -16.75 -12.15
C TYR A 32 7.16 -17.69 -11.87
N SER A 33 6.33 -17.34 -10.90
CA SER A 33 5.27 -18.20 -10.40
C SER A 33 3.95 -17.44 -10.24
N MET A 34 2.86 -18.19 -10.04
CA MET A 34 1.50 -17.64 -9.84
C MET A 34 0.94 -16.89 -11.05
N VAL A 35 1.18 -17.38 -12.26
CA VAL A 35 0.69 -16.75 -13.51
C VAL A 35 -0.80 -16.98 -13.70
N SER A 36 -1.60 -15.91 -13.61
CA SER A 36 -3.01 -15.94 -14.04
C SER A 36 -3.46 -14.53 -14.45
N TYR A 37 -4.23 -14.42 -15.54
CA TYR A 37 -4.80 -13.15 -16.01
C TYR A 37 -3.80 -11.96 -16.02
N SER A 38 -2.57 -12.18 -16.51
CA SER A 38 -1.47 -11.19 -16.54
C SER A 38 -0.94 -10.69 -15.18
N PHE A 39 -1.30 -11.38 -14.10
CA PHE A 39 -0.65 -11.27 -12.81
C PHE A 39 0.28 -12.46 -12.58
N GLY A 40 1.36 -12.22 -11.87
CA GLY A 40 2.37 -13.20 -11.51
C GLY A 40 3.62 -12.49 -10.98
N GLY A 41 4.51 -13.23 -10.34
CA GLY A 41 5.66 -12.62 -9.69
C GLY A 41 6.90 -13.50 -9.62
N ASP A 42 8.06 -12.84 -9.71
CA ASP A 42 9.38 -13.33 -9.32
C ASP A 42 9.70 -12.93 -7.88
N ILE A 43 10.79 -13.47 -7.33
CA ILE A 43 11.35 -13.07 -6.03
C ILE A 43 11.43 -11.54 -5.88
N LEU A 44 11.88 -10.83 -6.92
CA LEU A 44 11.98 -9.37 -6.86
C LEU A 44 10.62 -8.70 -6.64
N SER A 45 9.60 -9.09 -7.39
CA SER A 45 8.24 -8.54 -7.21
C SER A 45 7.70 -8.83 -5.81
N MET A 46 7.98 -10.01 -5.25
CA MET A 46 7.52 -10.36 -3.91
C MET A 46 8.20 -9.50 -2.84
N CYS A 47 9.50 -9.24 -2.99
CA CYS A 47 10.24 -8.33 -2.12
C CYS A 47 9.67 -6.91 -2.18
N MET A 48 9.30 -6.42 -3.37
CA MET A 48 8.72 -5.08 -3.53
C MET A 48 7.31 -4.99 -2.95
N ILE A 49 6.48 -6.03 -3.11
CA ILE A 49 5.15 -6.07 -2.48
C ILE A 49 5.30 -6.09 -0.96
N PHE A 50 6.19 -6.91 -0.42
CA PHE A 50 6.50 -6.91 1.01
C PHE A 50 6.91 -5.51 1.48
N LEU A 51 7.85 -4.85 0.78
CA LEU A 51 8.28 -3.50 1.14
C LEU A 51 7.11 -2.50 1.13
N SER A 52 6.18 -2.60 0.19
CA SER A 52 5.07 -1.65 0.06
C SER A 52 4.15 -1.62 1.30
N PHE A 53 3.73 -2.79 1.77
CA PHE A 53 2.97 -2.92 3.01
C PHE A 53 3.76 -2.43 4.23
N TRP A 54 5.06 -2.70 4.29
CA TRP A 54 5.92 -2.25 5.40
C TRP A 54 5.96 -0.72 5.45
N ILE A 55 6.22 -0.07 4.32
CA ILE A 55 6.28 1.40 4.23
C ILE A 55 4.92 2.03 4.58
N VAL A 56 3.81 1.50 4.06
CA VAL A 56 2.48 2.05 4.37
C VAL A 56 2.15 1.92 5.86
N SER A 57 2.49 0.78 6.47
CA SER A 57 2.30 0.61 7.91
C SER A 57 3.11 1.62 8.74
N LEU A 58 4.36 1.88 8.36
CA LEU A 58 5.21 2.88 9.01
C LEU A 58 4.73 4.31 8.76
N MET A 59 4.22 4.60 7.56
CA MET A 59 3.65 5.91 7.22
C MET A 59 2.46 6.25 8.12
N ILE A 60 1.59 5.27 8.39
CA ILE A 60 0.46 5.45 9.31
C ILE A 60 0.99 5.68 10.73
N VAL A 61 1.96 4.92 11.22
CA VAL A 61 2.50 5.15 12.58
C VAL A 61 3.19 6.52 12.71
N ALA A 62 3.97 6.93 11.71
CA ALA A 62 4.67 8.22 11.70
C ALA A 62 3.71 9.42 11.70
N SER A 63 2.54 9.28 11.06
CA SER A 63 1.53 10.32 10.95
C SER A 63 0.62 10.45 12.18
N TYR A 64 1.03 9.94 13.35
CA TYR A 64 0.24 10.03 14.60
C TYR A 64 -0.19 11.47 14.95
N GLY A 65 0.54 12.49 14.49
CA GLY A 65 0.12 13.89 14.60
C GLY A 65 -1.21 14.21 13.90
N VAL A 66 -1.51 13.58 12.76
CA VAL A 66 -2.79 13.71 12.04
C VAL A 66 -3.92 13.08 12.85
N TYR A 67 -3.68 11.91 13.44
CA TYR A 67 -4.65 11.27 14.34
C TYR A 67 -4.96 12.15 15.56
N ARG A 68 -3.92 12.73 16.18
CA ARG A 68 -4.06 13.57 17.38
C ARG A 68 -4.73 14.92 17.11
N SER A 69 -4.50 15.50 15.94
CA SER A 69 -5.12 16.77 15.53
C SER A 69 -6.57 16.61 15.06
N GLY A 70 -7.02 15.39 14.76
CA GLY A 70 -8.39 15.11 14.31
C GLY A 70 -8.69 15.61 12.88
N ASN A 71 -7.67 16.01 12.12
CA ASN A 71 -7.81 16.51 10.75
C ASN A 71 -8.11 15.35 9.78
N CYS A 72 -9.40 15.01 9.63
CA CYS A 72 -9.89 14.00 8.68
C CYS A 72 -9.10 12.68 8.71
N SER A 73 -8.90 12.13 9.91
CA SER A 73 -8.08 10.92 10.12
C SER A 73 -8.60 9.69 9.36
N SER A 74 -9.90 9.58 9.09
CA SER A 74 -10.50 8.47 8.33
C SER A 74 -10.15 8.55 6.85
N GLU A 75 -10.20 9.75 6.28
CA GLU A 75 -9.89 10.00 4.88
C GLU A 75 -8.41 9.73 4.61
N PHE A 76 -7.53 10.16 5.52
CA PHE A 76 -6.11 9.86 5.46
C PHE A 76 -5.85 8.35 5.41
N LEU A 77 -6.48 7.58 6.32
CA LEU A 77 -6.36 6.12 6.32
C LEU A 77 -6.86 5.49 5.02
N VAL A 78 -7.99 5.97 4.48
CA VAL A 78 -8.54 5.46 3.22
C VAL A 78 -7.57 5.71 2.05
N VAL A 79 -7.00 6.90 1.95
CA VAL A 79 -6.02 7.23 0.89
C VAL A 79 -4.77 6.35 1.01
N ASN A 80 -4.29 6.07 2.22
CA ASN A 80 -3.18 5.13 2.44
C ASN A 80 -3.49 3.69 1.97
N VAL A 81 -4.72 3.21 2.20
CA VAL A 81 -5.14 1.89 1.68
C VAL A 81 -5.17 1.90 0.15
N PHE A 82 -5.68 2.96 -0.47
CA PHE A 82 -5.69 3.07 -1.94
C PHE A 82 -4.29 3.10 -2.52
N LEU A 83 -3.36 3.82 -1.88
CA LEU A 83 -1.96 3.83 -2.26
C LEU A 83 -1.36 2.41 -2.22
N LEU A 84 -1.58 1.68 -1.11
CA LEU A 84 -1.12 0.30 -0.99
C LEU A 84 -1.72 -0.59 -2.09
N PHE A 85 -3.01 -0.44 -2.37
CA PHE A 85 -3.69 -1.24 -3.39
C PHE A 85 -3.05 -1.06 -4.77
N PHE A 86 -2.78 0.18 -5.20
CA PHE A 86 -2.11 0.41 -6.48
C PHE A 86 -0.68 -0.13 -6.50
N LEU A 87 0.08 0.02 -5.42
CA LEU A 87 1.45 -0.53 -5.35
C LEU A 87 1.48 -2.07 -5.42
N VAL A 88 0.52 -2.75 -4.80
CA VAL A 88 0.42 -4.21 -4.92
C VAL A 88 0.11 -4.60 -6.36
N LEU A 89 -0.78 -3.87 -7.04
CA LEU A 89 -1.08 -4.11 -8.45
C LEU A 89 0.12 -3.84 -9.36
N THR A 90 0.90 -2.78 -9.13
CA THR A 90 2.09 -2.50 -9.96
C THR A 90 3.06 -3.67 -9.95
N PHE A 91 3.43 -4.14 -8.76
CA PHE A 91 4.46 -5.15 -8.63
C PHE A 91 3.97 -6.56 -8.95
N SER A 92 2.66 -6.81 -8.99
CA SER A 92 2.10 -8.12 -9.34
C SER A 92 1.83 -8.33 -10.83
N THR A 93 2.03 -7.31 -11.68
CA THR A 93 1.74 -7.43 -13.12
C THR A 93 2.89 -7.99 -13.93
N SER A 94 2.56 -8.80 -14.95
CA SER A 94 3.51 -9.38 -15.91
C SER A 94 3.77 -8.49 -17.13
N ASN A 95 2.81 -7.62 -17.47
CA ASN A 95 2.82 -6.82 -18.71
C ASN A 95 3.28 -5.39 -18.43
N LEU A 96 4.25 -4.89 -19.22
CA LEU A 96 4.79 -3.54 -19.08
C LEU A 96 3.73 -2.42 -19.20
N PHE A 97 2.73 -2.61 -20.06
CA PHE A 97 1.64 -1.63 -20.20
C PHE A 97 0.79 -1.54 -18.92
N LEU A 98 0.44 -2.67 -18.32
CA LEU A 98 -0.34 -2.70 -17.07
C LEU A 98 0.48 -2.18 -15.89
N PHE A 99 1.78 -2.54 -15.84
CA PHE A 99 2.72 -1.98 -14.88
C PHE A 99 2.70 -0.44 -14.92
N TYR A 100 2.85 0.14 -16.11
CA TYR A 100 2.86 1.59 -16.29
C TYR A 100 1.53 2.23 -15.86
N LEU A 101 0.40 1.65 -16.26
CA LEU A 101 -0.92 2.16 -15.89
C LEU A 101 -1.12 2.18 -14.37
N PHE A 102 -0.83 1.08 -13.69
CA PHE A 102 -0.99 1.03 -12.23
C PHE A 102 0.02 1.95 -11.52
N PHE A 103 1.21 2.12 -12.09
CA PHE A 103 2.24 2.98 -11.51
C PHE A 103 1.83 4.45 -11.56
N GLU A 104 1.35 4.93 -12.71
CA GLU A 104 0.77 6.27 -12.84
C GLU A 104 -0.46 6.45 -11.95
N SER A 105 -1.31 5.44 -11.83
CA SER A 105 -2.50 5.52 -10.97
C SER A 105 -2.13 5.68 -9.47
N SER A 106 -0.97 5.18 -9.04
CA SER A 106 -0.48 5.36 -7.68
C SER A 106 -0.13 6.82 -7.36
N LEU A 107 0.15 7.65 -8.39
CA LEU A 107 0.41 9.07 -8.20
C LEU A 107 -0.83 9.80 -7.67
N ILE A 108 -2.04 9.37 -8.02
CA ILE A 108 -3.28 10.02 -7.60
C ILE A 108 -3.42 10.02 -6.06
N PRO A 109 -3.37 8.87 -5.35
CA PRO A 109 -3.31 8.86 -3.89
C PRO A 109 -2.13 9.65 -3.31
N THR A 110 -0.94 9.59 -3.92
CA THR A 110 0.21 10.34 -3.40
C THR A 110 -0.02 11.86 -3.44
N LEU A 111 -0.61 12.37 -4.51
CA LEU A 111 -0.95 13.78 -4.64
C LEU A 111 -1.99 14.19 -3.59
N PHE A 112 -2.99 13.35 -3.31
CA PHE A 112 -3.94 13.61 -2.23
C PHE A 112 -3.27 13.66 -0.86
N LEU A 113 -2.29 12.81 -0.57
CA LEU A 113 -1.54 12.87 0.68
C LEU A 113 -0.72 14.16 0.80
N ILE A 114 -0.05 14.57 -0.27
CA ILE A 114 0.79 15.77 -0.29
C ILE A 114 -0.06 17.03 -0.14
N PHE A 115 -1.10 17.22 -0.96
CA PHE A 115 -1.92 18.43 -0.89
C PHE A 115 -2.86 18.45 0.31
N GLY A 116 -3.34 17.29 0.77
CA GLY A 116 -4.31 17.20 1.86
C GLY A 116 -3.68 17.39 3.25
N TRP A 117 -2.50 16.81 3.47
CA TRP A 117 -1.86 16.78 4.80
C TRP A 117 -0.40 17.25 4.79
N GLY A 118 0.09 17.77 3.66
CA GLY A 118 1.38 18.47 3.58
C GLY A 118 1.31 19.82 4.31
N TYR A 119 2.34 20.11 5.09
CA TYR A 119 2.36 21.27 6.00
C TYR A 119 2.84 22.57 5.31
N GLN A 120 3.38 22.47 4.10
CA GLN A 120 4.12 23.54 3.43
C GLN A 120 3.27 24.20 2.34
N PRO A 121 3.15 25.53 2.29
CA PRO A 121 2.27 26.26 1.38
C PRO A 121 2.85 26.45 -0.05
N GLU A 122 3.70 25.54 -0.52
CA GLU A 122 4.25 25.57 -1.89
C GLU A 122 3.21 25.19 -2.95
#